data_AF-A0A914MRZ7-F1
#
_entry.id   AF-A0A914MRZ7-F1
#
_cell.length_a   1.000
_cell.length_b   1.000
_cell.length_c   1.000
_cell.angle_alpha   90.00
_cell.angle_beta   90.00
_cell.angle_gamma   90.00
#
_symmetry.space_group_name_H-M   'P 1'
#
loop_
_entity.id
_entity.type
_entity.pdbx_description
1 polymer ?
#
loop_
_entity_poly.entity_id
_entity_poly.type
_entity_poly.pdbx_seq_one_letter_code
_entity_poly.pdbx_strand_id
1 'polypeptide(L)'
;MIVSLAFVPQNDLLEALDMLENYLPLELEPILAYFTNTYIGRIRNNGTRAPPTFVPSSWNVYERTINNQDKTNNYCEAFHKKVQLQLGPEKRTYLKKGPSRLSGLRLSGRD
;
A
#
# COMPACT_ATOMS: atom_id res chain seq x y z
N MET A 1 4.86 0.83 -12.84
CA MET A 1 4.43 0.41 -14.19
C MET A 1 4.22 -1.10 -14.30
N ILE A 2 5.18 -1.96 -13.95
CA ILE A 2 4.91 -3.42 -13.92
C ILE A 2 4.06 -3.82 -12.71
N VAL A 3 4.40 -3.31 -11.52
CA VAL A 3 3.65 -3.58 -10.28
C VAL A 3 2.18 -3.16 -10.32
N SER A 4 1.81 -2.22 -11.21
CA SER A 4 0.42 -1.80 -11.36
C SER A 4 -0.47 -2.89 -11.95
N LEU A 5 0.09 -3.91 -12.61
CA LEU A 5 -0.65 -5.08 -13.09
C LEU A 5 -1.35 -5.84 -11.95
N ALA A 6 -0.88 -5.72 -10.71
CA ALA A 6 -1.56 -6.30 -9.54
C ALA A 6 -2.92 -5.66 -9.25
N PHE A 7 -3.17 -4.46 -9.78
CA PHE A 7 -4.40 -3.70 -9.59
C PHE A 7 -5.29 -3.69 -10.84
N VAL A 8 -4.99 -4.51 -11.85
CA VAL A 8 -5.84 -4.68 -13.03
C VAL A 8 -6.78 -5.86 -12.79
N PRO A 9 -8.06 -5.81 -13.21
CA PRO A 9 -8.91 -6.99 -13.22
C PRO A 9 -8.21 -8.17 -13.92
N GLN A 10 -8.31 -9.38 -13.38
CA GLN A 10 -7.59 -10.54 -13.93
C GLN A 10 -7.94 -10.82 -15.40
N ASN A 11 -9.18 -10.51 -15.80
CA ASN A 11 -9.66 -10.69 -17.17
C ASN A 11 -8.99 -9.72 -18.16
N ASP A 12 -8.57 -8.55 -17.68
CA ASP A 12 -8.01 -7.47 -18.51
C ASP A 12 -6.47 -7.45 -18.46
N LEU A 13 -5.88 -8.42 -17.77
CA LEU A 13 -4.45 -8.44 -17.44
C LEU A 13 -3.56 -8.59 -18.68
N LEU A 14 -4.03 -9.33 -19.70
CA LEU A 14 -3.31 -9.49 -20.95
C LEU A 14 -3.31 -8.21 -21.78
N GLU A 15 -4.46 -7.56 -21.88
CA GLU A 15 -4.58 -6.27 -22.58
C GLU A 15 -3.71 -5.20 -21.89
N ALA A 16 -3.74 -5.14 -20.56
CA ALA A 16 -2.90 -4.22 -19.81
C ALA A 16 -1.39 -4.52 -19.97
N LEU A 17 -1.00 -5.79 -20.10
CA LEU A 17 0.38 -6.17 -20.37
C LEU A 17 0.82 -5.66 -21.75
N ASP A 18 0.02 -5.89 -22.78
CA ASP A 18 0.31 -5.46 -24.16
C ASP A 18 0.40 -3.92 -24.25
N MET A 19 -0.49 -3.21 -23.55
CA MET A 19 -0.39 -1.74 -23.44
C MET A 19 0.91 -1.34 -22.75
N LEU A 20 1.25 -1.99 -21.63
CA LEU A 20 2.43 -1.66 -20.84
C LEU A 20 3.73 -1.87 -21.62
N GLU A 21 3.82 -2.92 -22.44
CA GLU A 21 4.95 -3.19 -23.35
C GLU A 21 5.25 -1.99 -24.25
N ASN A 22 4.22 -1.33 -24.78
CA ASN A 22 4.37 -0.19 -25.69
C ASN A 22 4.89 1.09 -25.02
N TYR A 23 4.73 1.22 -23.70
CA TYR A 23 5.17 2.39 -22.93
C TYR A 23 6.46 2.15 -22.13
N LEU A 24 6.94 0.90 -22.06
CA LEU A 24 8.09 0.54 -21.25
C LEU A 24 9.41 0.94 -21.94
N PRO A 25 10.37 1.57 -21.24
CA PRO A 25 11.73 1.72 -21.74
C PRO A 25 12.38 0.36 -22.02
N LEU A 26 13.23 0.28 -23.05
CA LEU A 26 13.93 -0.97 -23.42
C LEU A 26 14.74 -1.56 -22.26
N GLU A 27 15.28 -0.70 -21.38
CA GLU A 27 16.08 -1.11 -20.22
C GLU A 27 15.28 -1.98 -19.23
N LEU A 28 13.95 -1.89 -19.25
CA LEU A 28 13.07 -2.65 -18.38
C LEU A 28 12.47 -3.90 -19.05
N GLU A 29 12.77 -4.15 -20.34
CA GLU A 29 12.33 -5.33 -21.08
C GLU A 29 12.72 -6.65 -20.40
N PRO A 30 13.94 -6.83 -19.84
CA PRO A 30 14.30 -8.05 -19.12
C PRO A 30 13.42 -8.30 -17.88
N ILE A 31 13.02 -7.23 -17.19
CA ILE A 31 12.16 -7.32 -16.00
C ILE A 31 10.73 -7.69 -16.40
N LEU A 32 10.22 -7.10 -17.48
CA LEU A 32 8.91 -7.44 -18.00
C LEU A 32 8.85 -8.86 -18.55
N ALA A 33 9.89 -9.31 -19.24
CA ALA A 33 10.02 -10.68 -19.72
C ALA A 33 10.04 -11.68 -18.55
N TYR A 34 10.81 -11.39 -17.50
CA TYR A 34 10.80 -12.19 -16.27
C TYR A 34 9.40 -12.25 -15.66
N PHE A 35 8.75 -11.09 -15.48
CA PHE A 35 7.41 -11.00 -14.90
C PHE A 35 6.40 -11.82 -15.71
N THR A 36 6.40 -11.65 -17.03
CA THR A 36 5.50 -12.36 -17.94
C THR A 36 5.72 -13.87 -17.87
N ASN A 37 6.96 -14.35 -17.84
CA ASN A 37 7.26 -15.77 -17.74
C ASN A 37 6.80 -16.37 -16.40
N THR A 38 6.97 -15.64 -15.30
CA THR A 38 6.73 -16.15 -13.94
C THR A 38 5.28 -16.02 -13.49
N TYR A 39 4.60 -14.92 -13.84
CA TYR A 39 3.30 -14.56 -13.26
C TYR A 39 2.12 -14.58 -14.24
N ILE A 40 2.38 -14.52 -15.56
CA ILE A 40 1.33 -14.49 -16.60
C ILE A 40 1.36 -15.76 -17.45
N GLY A 41 2.56 -16.25 -17.76
CA GLY A 41 2.81 -17.33 -18.69
C GLY A 41 3.15 -16.80 -20.09
N ARG A 42 4.19 -17.37 -20.71
CA ARG A 42 4.65 -17.00 -22.05
C ARG A 42 3.78 -17.64 -23.13
N ILE A 43 3.61 -16.94 -24.26
CA ILE A 43 3.05 -17.52 -25.49
C ILE A 43 4.07 -18.52 -26.08
N ARG A 44 3.61 -19.74 -26.33
CA ARG A 44 4.37 -20.79 -27.03
C ARG A 44 4.18 -20.66 -28.55
N ASN A 45 5.05 -21.30 -29.32
CA ASN A 45 5.01 -21.24 -30.79
C ASN A 45 3.70 -21.77 -31.40
N ASN A 46 2.93 -22.57 -30.66
CA ASN A 46 1.61 -23.08 -31.07
C ASN A 46 0.46 -22.12 -30.71
N GLY A 47 0.77 -20.89 -30.27
CA GLY A 47 -0.22 -19.89 -29.85
C GLY A 47 -0.82 -20.11 -28.45
N THR A 48 -0.46 -21.20 -27.75
CA THR A 48 -0.98 -21.44 -26.40
C THR A 48 -0.11 -20.79 -25.34
N ARG A 49 -0.71 -20.32 -24.25
CA ARG A 49 0.03 -19.74 -23.12
C ARG A 49 0.47 -20.85 -22.17
N ALA A 50 1.76 -20.85 -21.80
CA ALA A 50 2.26 -21.73 -20.76
C ALA A 50 1.63 -21.37 -19.41
N PRO A 51 1.37 -22.34 -18.52
CA PRO A 51 0.92 -22.02 -17.17
C PRO A 51 1.99 -21.20 -16.43
N PRO A 52 1.63 -20.10 -15.74
CA PRO A 52 2.58 -19.34 -14.94
C PRO A 52 3.03 -20.14 -13.71
N THR A 53 4.20 -19.78 -13.17
CA THR A 53 4.66 -20.31 -11.88
C THR A 53 3.74 -19.89 -10.75
N PHE A 54 3.29 -18.63 -10.78
CA PHE A 54 2.32 -18.09 -9.82
C PHE A 54 1.08 -17.59 -10.54
N VAL A 55 -0.03 -18.29 -10.37
CA VAL A 55 -1.32 -17.92 -10.97
C VAL A 55 -1.77 -16.52 -10.51
N PRO A 56 -2.38 -15.71 -11.40
CA PRO A 56 -2.88 -14.37 -11.08
C PRO A 56 -3.70 -14.26 -9.80
N SER A 57 -4.53 -15.27 -9.49
CA SER A 57 -5.34 -15.30 -8.27
C SER A 57 -4.55 -15.29 -6.96
N SER A 58 -3.27 -15.65 -6.99
CA SER A 58 -2.42 -15.67 -5.79
C SER A 58 -1.81 -14.30 -5.45
N TRP A 59 -1.60 -13.44 -6.44
CA TRP A 59 -0.87 -12.16 -6.28
C TRP A 59 -1.67 -10.92 -6.70
N ASN A 60 -2.71 -11.07 -7.51
CA ASN A 60 -3.58 -9.96 -7.89
C ASN A 60 -4.38 -9.45 -6.69
N VAL A 61 -4.43 -8.13 -6.54
CA VAL A 61 -5.07 -7.45 -5.40
C VAL A 61 -6.23 -6.56 -5.81
N TYR A 62 -6.66 -6.60 -7.08
CA TYR A 62 -7.75 -5.76 -7.59
C TYR A 62 -9.02 -5.93 -6.77
N GLU A 63 -9.53 -7.16 -6.68
CA GLU A 63 -10.75 -7.50 -5.92
C GLU A 63 -10.65 -7.09 -4.45
N ARG A 64 -9.51 -7.34 -3.81
CA ARG A 64 -9.30 -6.95 -2.40
C ARG A 64 -9.30 -5.43 -2.23
N THR A 65 -8.78 -4.71 -3.22
CA THR A 65 -8.69 -3.25 -3.21
C THR A 65 -10.06 -2.63 -3.39
N ILE A 66 -10.86 -3.08 -4.36
CA ILE A 66 -12.19 -2.53 -4.60
C ILE A 66 -13.19 -2.89 -3.50
N ASN A 67 -13.06 -4.09 -2.91
CA ASN A 67 -13.94 -4.56 -1.85
C ASN A 67 -13.48 -4.13 -0.45
N ASN A 68 -12.44 -3.30 -0.36
CA ASN A 68 -11.81 -2.86 0.89
C ASN A 68 -11.55 -4.00 1.90
N GLN A 69 -11.15 -5.16 1.38
CA GLN A 69 -10.89 -6.35 2.18
C GLN A 69 -9.61 -6.20 3.01
N ASP A 70 -9.53 -6.97 4.08
CA ASP A 70 -8.45 -6.86 5.05
C ASP A 70 -7.06 -6.99 4.39
N LYS A 71 -6.31 -5.90 4.50
CA LYS A 71 -4.88 -5.88 4.20
C LYS A 71 -4.12 -6.39 5.42
N THR A 72 -2.93 -6.94 5.26
CA THR A 72 -2.05 -7.31 6.37
C THR A 72 -1.84 -6.12 7.33
N ASN A 73 -1.84 -4.90 6.78
CA ASN A 73 -1.80 -3.67 7.57
C ASN A 73 -3.03 -3.52 8.49
N ASN A 74 -4.24 -3.91 8.07
CA ASN A 74 -5.43 -3.85 8.93
C ASN A 74 -5.26 -4.74 10.16
N TYR A 75 -4.68 -5.93 9.99
CA TYR A 75 -4.37 -6.83 11.11
C TYR A 75 -3.26 -6.26 12.02
N CYS A 76 -2.19 -5.73 11.44
CA CYS A 76 -1.12 -5.09 12.21
C CYS A 76 -1.63 -3.86 12.97
N GLU A 77 -2.44 -3.01 12.34
CA GLU A 77 -3.08 -1.86 12.96
C GLU A 77 -4.07 -2.28 14.04
N ALA A 78 -4.89 -3.31 13.79
CA ALA A 78 -5.84 -3.83 14.77
C ALA A 78 -5.12 -4.42 15.99
N PHE A 79 -4.05 -5.19 15.75
CA PHE A 79 -3.18 -5.70 16.81
C PHE A 79 -2.53 -4.55 17.59
N HIS A 80 -1.93 -3.58 16.89
CA HIS A 80 -1.30 -2.42 17.52
C HIS A 80 -2.30 -1.61 18.35
N LYS A 81 -3.50 -1.34 17.83
CA LYS A 81 -4.59 -0.69 18.58
C LYS A 81 -4.99 -1.49 19.82
N LYS A 82 -5.12 -2.81 19.69
CA LYS A 82 -5.44 -3.70 20.81
C LYS A 82 -4.35 -3.66 21.89
N VAL A 83 -3.09 -3.70 21.49
CA VAL A 83 -1.93 -3.60 22.39
C VAL A 83 -1.88 -2.22 23.07
N GLN A 84 -2.09 -1.13 22.34
CA GLN A 84 -2.13 0.22 22.89
C GLN A 84 -3.27 0.41 23.90
N LEU A 85 -4.43 -0.22 23.66
CA LEU A 85 -5.56 -0.19 24.59
C LEU A 85 -5.30 -1.04 25.84
N GLN A 86 -4.61 -2.17 25.71
CA GLN A 86 -4.29 -3.07 26.82
C GLN A 86 -3.13 -2.60 27.70
N LEU A 87 -2.11 -1.97 27.11
CA LEU A 87 -0.91 -1.50 27.81
C LEU A 87 -1.02 -0.03 28.26
N GLY A 88 -2.13 0.64 27.92
CA GLY A 88 -2.35 2.06 28.17
C GLY A 88 -1.46 2.95 27.30
N PRO A 89 -1.78 4.25 27.17
CA PRO A 89 -0.88 5.18 26.52
C PRO A 89 0.41 5.25 27.34
N GLU A 90 1.53 4.80 26.75
CA GLU A 90 2.85 5.29 27.12
C GLU A 90 2.74 6.82 27.09
N LYS A 91 2.86 7.47 28.26
CA LYS A 91 2.63 8.90 28.39
C LYS A 91 3.59 9.61 27.46
N ARG A 92 3.09 10.11 26.33
CA ARG A 92 3.80 11.03 25.44
C ARG A 92 4.01 12.35 26.18
N THR A 93 5.01 12.40 27.04
CA THR A 93 5.24 13.50 27.97
C THR A 93 6.21 14.51 27.38
N TYR A 94 5.93 15.12 26.21
CA TYR A 94 6.74 16.26 25.73
C TYR A 94 5.92 17.25 24.89
N LEU A 95 4.84 17.80 25.44
CA LEU A 95 4.38 19.13 25.04
C LEU A 95 4.25 19.96 26.32
N LYS A 96 5.27 20.79 26.57
CA LYS A 96 5.30 21.77 27.66
C LYS A 96 4.06 22.67 27.55
N LYS A 97 3.21 22.64 28.56
CA LYS A 97 2.23 23.71 28.81
C LYS A 97 3.02 25.01 29.04
N GLY A 98 2.87 25.99 28.15
CA GLY A 98 3.32 27.35 28.39
C GLY A 98 2.57 27.93 29.61
N PRO A 99 3.20 28.81 30.42
CA PRO A 99 2.62 29.25 31.67
C PRO A 99 1.38 30.11 31.43
N SER A 100 0.30 29.74 32.11
CA SER A 100 -0.95 30.50 32.23
C SER A 100 -0.65 31.92 32.73
N ARG A 101 -1.07 32.94 31.97
CA ARG A 101 -1.11 34.33 32.46
C ARG A 101 -2.11 34.40 33.62
N LEU A 102 -1.61 34.55 34.84
CA LEU A 102 -2.40 35.01 35.98
C LEU A 102 -2.52 36.52 35.90
N SER A 103 -3.73 36.97 35.60
CA SER A 103 -4.20 38.35 35.78
C SER A 103 -4.38 38.65 37.26
N GLY A 104 -3.83 39.78 37.74
CA GLY A 104 -4.28 40.43 38.96
C GLY A 104 -3.15 40.90 39.89
N LEU A 105 -2.61 42.09 39.64
CA LEU A 105 -2.10 42.92 40.73
C LEU A 105 -2.59 44.36 40.60
N ARG A 106 -3.24 44.79 41.67
CA ARG A 106 -3.97 46.03 41.92
C ARG A 106 -2.95 47.13 42.22
N LEU A 107 -2.90 48.18 41.40
CA LEU A 107 -2.09 49.37 41.72
C LEU A 107 -2.87 50.25 42.71
N SER A 108 -2.39 50.25 43.95
CA SER A 108 -2.72 51.23 44.99
C SER A 108 -1.87 52.48 44.74
N GLY A 109 -2.47 53.53 44.18
CA GLY A 109 -1.90 54.88 44.21
C GLY A 109 -2.40 55.61 45.46
N ARG A 110 -1.48 56.00 46.33
CA ARG A 110 -1.70 57.01 47.36
C ARG A 110 -0.53 57.99 47.30
N ASP A 111 -0.92 59.26 47.35
CA ASP A 111 -0.18 60.51 47.58
C ASP A 111 0.56 61.13 46.37
#